data_AF-A0A9E4AUZ5-F1
#
_entry.id   AF-A0A9E4AUZ5-F1
#
_cell.length_a   1.000
_cell.length_b   1.000
_cell.length_c   1.000
_cell.angle_alpha   90.00
_cell.angle_beta   90.00
_cell.angle_gamma   90.00
#
_symmetry.space_group_name_H-M   'P 1'
#
loop_
_entity.id
_entity.type
_entity.pdbx_description
1 polymer ?
#
loop_
_entity_poly.entity_id
_entity_poly.type
_entity_poly.pdbx_seq_one_letter_code
_entity_poly.pdbx_strand_id
1 'polypeptide(L)' 'MEQFVRVRIVQGNGMDLSLFQFDYDLTFAVFFMNADKTIYGRFGTRAEYENAAKDISIEGFK' A
#
# COMPACT_ATOMS: atom_id res chain seq x y z
N MET A 1 2.46 6.98 -15.47
CA MET A 1 3.65 7.11 -14.58
C MET A 1 4.42 8.42 -14.73
N GLU A 2 4.53 9.00 -15.93
CA GLU A 2 5.19 10.31 -16.15
C GLU A 2 4.57 11.49 -15.35
N GLN A 3 3.35 11.32 -14.82
CA GLN A 3 2.61 12.32 -14.05
C GLN A 3 2.97 12.33 -12.55
N PHE A 4 3.68 11.30 -12.06
CA PHE A 4 3.97 11.13 -10.64
C PHE A 4 5.48 11.18 -10.37
N VAL A 5 5.85 11.86 -9.29
CA VAL A 5 7.24 11.87 -8.81
C VAL A 5 7.47 10.67 -7.91
N ARG A 6 8.40 9.80 -8.29
CA ARG A 6 8.81 8.66 -7.48
C ARG A 6 9.75 9.12 -6.36
N VAL A 7 9.33 8.89 -5.13
CA VAL A 7 10.12 9.23 -3.93
C VAL A 7 10.40 7.98 -3.11
N ARG A 8 11.55 7.96 -2.43
CA ARG A 8 11.89 6.94 -1.44
C ARG A 8 12.01 7.59 -0.07
N ILE A 9 11.17 7.15 0.87
CA ILE A 9 11.29 7.54 2.28
C ILE A 9 12.28 6.57 2.92
N VAL A 10 13.46 7.08 3.31
CA VAL A 10 14.52 6.28 3.92
C VAL A 10 14.41 6.22 5.46
N GLN A 11 13.67 7.16 6.06
CA GLN A 11 13.43 7.23 7.50
C GLN A 11 11.99 7.67 7.76
N GLY A 12 11.29 6.98 8.68
CA GLY A 12 9.89 7.25 9.05
C GLY A 12 9.71 7.75 10.48
N ASN A 13 10.74 8.35 11.09
CA ASN A 13 10.67 8.83 12.46
C ASN A 13 9.55 9.88 12.61
N GLY A 14 8.65 9.67 13.58
CA GLY A 14 7.53 10.56 13.83
C GLY A 14 6.33 10.39 12.88
N MET A 15 6.34 9.39 12.00
CA MET A 15 5.14 9.02 11.23
C MET A 15 4.06 8.47 12.16
N ASP A 16 2.83 8.92 11.95
CA ASP A 16 1.67 8.35 12.62
C ASP A 16 1.32 6.99 11.99
N LEU A 17 1.78 5.91 12.62
CA LEU A 17 1.53 4.56 12.15
C LEU A 17 0.08 4.10 12.41
N SER A 18 -0.67 4.79 13.28
CA SER A 18 -2.07 4.45 13.55
C SER A 18 -2.99 4.72 12.36
N LEU A 19 -2.51 5.52 11.39
CA LEU A 19 -3.18 5.75 10.12
C LEU A 19 -3.29 4.48 9.27
N PHE A 20 -2.32 3.57 9.38
CA PHE A 20 -2.26 2.37 8.56
C PHE A 20 -2.84 1.18 9.31
N GLN A 21 -3.77 0.47 8.69
CA GLN A 21 -4.24 -0.81 9.21
C GLN A 21 -3.16 -1.87 8.97
N PHE A 22 -2.25 -1.99 9.94
CA PHE A 22 -1.19 -2.98 9.92
C PHE A 22 -1.74 -4.38 10.16
N ASP A 23 -1.27 -5.30 9.33
CA ASP A 23 -1.45 -6.72 9.50
C ASP A 23 -0.06 -7.30 9.81
N TYR A 24 0.07 -7.92 10.99
CA TYR A 24 1.33 -8.44 11.49
C TYR A 24 1.79 -9.70 10.73
N ASP A 25 0.91 -10.30 9.92
CA ASP A 25 1.22 -11.48 9.13
C ASP A 25 1.79 -11.15 7.72
N LEU A 26 2.02 -9.87 7.42
CA LEU A 26 2.49 -9.41 6.13
C LEU A 26 3.91 -8.87 6.14
N THR A 27 4.70 -9.30 5.15
CA THR A 27 6.08 -8.86 4.95
C THR A 27 6.17 -7.54 4.17
N PHE A 28 5.11 -7.18 3.43
CA PHE A 28 5.07 -5.99 2.59
C PHE A 28 3.63 -5.56 2.29
N ALA A 29 3.37 -4.24 2.30
CA ALA A 29 2.09 -3.67 1.92
C ALA A 29 2.28 -2.36 1.12
N VAL A 30 1.32 -2.07 0.23
CA VAL A 30 1.22 -0.83 -0.53
C VAL A 30 -0.11 -0.17 -0.22
N PHE A 31 -0.11 1.14 -0.01
CA PHE A 31 -1.31 1.93 0.22
C PHE A 31 -1.48 2.94 -0.92
N PHE A 32 -2.68 3.00 -1.48
CA PHE A 32 -3.07 4.11 -2.35
C PHE A 32 -3.90 5.08 -1.52
N MET A 33 -3.43 6.31 -1.40
CA MET A 33 -4.00 7.30 -0.48
C MET A 33 -3.89 8.72 -1.04
N ASN A 34 -4.74 9.60 -0.54
CA ASN A 34 -4.67 11.04 -0.78
C ASN A 34 -3.76 11.73 0.24
N ALA A 35 -3.30 12.94 -0.07
CA ALA A 35 -2.56 13.80 0.83
C ALA A 35 -3.35 14.19 2.10
N ASP A 36 -4.68 14.16 2.04
CA ASP A 36 -5.57 14.38 3.20
C ASP A 36 -5.68 13.19 4.16
N LYS A 37 -4.91 12.11 3.90
CA LYS A 37 -4.87 10.84 4.64
C LYS A 37 -6.01 9.87 4.35
N THR A 38 -6.90 10.17 3.40
CA THR A 38 -7.91 9.21 2.94
C THR A 38 -7.24 8.03 2.24
N ILE A 39 -7.50 6.81 2.72
CA ILE A 39 -7.01 5.57 2.10
C ILE A 39 -8.02 5.09 1.06
N TYR A 40 -7.59 5.00 -0.19
CA TYR A 40 -8.39 4.45 -1.30
C TYR A 40 -8.26 2.94 -1.43
N GLY A 41 -7.12 2.37 -1.04
CA GLY A 41 -6.90 0.93 -1.09
C GLY A 41 -5.62 0.48 -0.39
N ARG A 42 -5.59 -0.80 -0.05
CA ARG A 42 -4.44 -1.50 0.53
C ARG A 42 -4.16 -2.76 -0.29
N PHE A 43 -2.89 -2.98 -0.60
CA PHE A 43 -2.40 -4.14 -1.33
C PHE A 43 -1.33 -4.85 -0.53
N GLY A 44 -1.25 -6.18 -0.67
CA GLY A 44 -0.42 -7.05 0.16
C GLY A 44 -1.31 -7.80 1.13
N THR A 45 -2.01 -8.82 0.65
CA THR A 45 -2.68 -9.82 1.48
C THR A 45 -1.98 -11.16 1.27
N ARG A 46 -2.11 -12.10 2.22
CA ARG A 46 -1.70 -13.49 1.99
C ARG A 46 -2.73 -14.16 1.09
N ALA A 47 -2.60 -13.93 -0.19
CA ALA A 47 -3.24 -14.78 -1.17
C ALA A 47 -2.32 -15.98 -1.47
N GLU A 48 -2.89 -17.16 -1.71
CA GLU A 48 -2.13 -18.30 -2.21
C GLU A 48 -1.32 -17.86 -3.43
N TYR A 49 -0.03 -18.21 -3.47
CA TYR A 49 0.93 -17.69 -4.46
C TYR A 49 0.41 -17.77 -5.92
N GLU A 50 -0.37 -18.80 -6.24
CA GLU A 50 -0.96 -18.99 -7.57
C GLU A 50 -2.09 -18.00 -7.91
N ASN A 51 -2.73 -17.39 -6.91
CA ASN A 51 -3.96 -16.61 -7.06
C ASN A 51 -3.86 -15.18 -6.50
N ALA A 52 -2.67 -14.66 -6.24
CA ALA A 52 -2.50 -13.38 -5.56
C ALA A 52 -3.16 -12.18 -6.23
N ALA A 53 -3.29 -12.19 -7.55
CA ALA A 53 -3.97 -11.15 -8.31
C ALA A 53 -5.50 -11.08 -8.08
N LYS A 54 -6.14 -12.14 -7.57
CA LYS A 54 -7.61 -12.14 -7.33
C LYS A 54 -7.98 -11.24 -6.15
N ASP A 55 -7.11 -11.17 -5.15
CA ASP A 55 -7.33 -10.42 -3.91
C ASP A 55 -6.66 -9.03 -3.96
N ILE A 56 -6.05 -8.68 -5.10
CA ILE A 56 -5.29 -7.45 -5.33
C ILE A 56 -5.82 -6.80 -6.62
N SER A 57 -6.62 -5.74 -6.50
CA SER A 57 -7.08 -4.97 -7.66
C SER A 57 -5.95 -4.07 -8.23
N ILE A 58 -5.12 -4.64 -9.10
CA ILE A 58 -4.04 -3.88 -9.77
C ILE A 58 -4.59 -2.88 -10.81
N GLU A 59 -5.83 -3.07 -11.27
CA GLU A 59 -6.50 -2.10 -12.17
C GLU A 59 -6.69 -0.73 -11.53
N GLY A 60 -6.86 -0.65 -10.20
CA GLY A 60 -6.88 0.61 -9.48
C GLY A 60 -5.52 1.31 -9.37
N PHE A 61 -4.43 0.66 -9.82
CA PHE A 61 -3.05 1.15 -9.73
C PHE A 61 -2.45 1.54 -11.11
N LYS A 62 -3.24 1.54 -12.18
CA LYS A 62 -2.80 1.95 -13.54
C LYS A 62 -2.93 3.45 -13.78
#